data_AF-A0A1I6G9Q7-F1
#
_entry.id   AF-A0A1I6G9Q7-F1
#
_cell.length_a   1.000
_cell.length_b   1.000
_cell.length_c   1.000
_cell.angle_alpha   90.00
_cell.angle_beta   90.00
_cell.angle_gamma   90.00
#
_symmetry.space_group_name_H-M   'P 1'
#
loop_
_entity.id
_entity.type
_entity.pdbx_description
1 polymer ?
#
loop_
_entity_poly.entity_id
_entity_poly.type
_entity_poly.pdbx_seq_one_letter_code
_entity_poly.pdbx_strand_id
1 'polypeptide(L)'
;MPDLFDISSEPNDADLLWQLTGARAGPILLVTGSARVVLPVVDRLRVLPSLVYLRGTLCVGGRDYVGQADEQLSLDGVAADDIYWGILSRAAELGMISGRGIPLDRPWTQAPIHNFSKAS
;
A
#
# COMPACT_ATOMS: atom_id res chain seq x y z
N MET A 1 -33.63 -17.13 13.94
CA MET A 1 -32.71 -16.33 14.77
C MET A 1 -31.67 -15.73 13.83
N PRO A 2 -31.36 -14.43 13.90
CA PRO A 2 -30.17 -13.92 13.22
C PRO A 2 -28.95 -14.37 14.02
N ASP A 3 -28.09 -15.18 13.43
CA ASP A 3 -26.74 -15.41 13.94
C ASP A 3 -26.02 -14.07 13.92
N LEU A 4 -25.53 -13.68 15.10
CA LEU A 4 -24.64 -12.55 15.32
C LEU A 4 -23.46 -12.69 14.35
N PHE A 5 -23.41 -11.84 13.34
CA PHE A 5 -22.15 -11.55 12.70
C PHE A 5 -21.22 -10.99 13.79
N ASP A 6 -20.15 -11.73 14.08
CA ASP A 6 -19.02 -11.24 14.86
C ASP A 6 -18.26 -10.21 14.01
N ILE A 7 -18.83 -9.00 13.89
CA ILE A 7 -18.27 -7.87 13.15
C ILE A 7 -17.44 -7.03 14.11
N SER A 8 -16.35 -7.57 14.64
CA SER A 8 -15.36 -6.79 15.39
C SER A 8 -13.96 -7.41 15.31
N SER A 9 -13.59 -8.01 14.18
CA SER A 9 -12.17 -8.20 13.87
C SER A 9 -11.60 -6.83 13.54
N GLU A 10 -11.14 -6.11 14.55
CA GLU A 10 -10.27 -4.93 14.35
C GLU A 10 -9.20 -5.31 13.32
N PRO A 11 -8.95 -4.48 12.30
CA PRO A 11 -8.04 -4.85 11.23
C PRO A 11 -6.65 -5.06 11.82
N ASN A 12 -6.16 -6.30 11.71
CA ASN A 12 -4.92 -6.73 12.33
C ASN A 12 -3.73 -6.28 11.48
N ASP A 13 -2.73 -5.69 12.14
CA ASP A 13 -1.51 -5.24 11.49
C ASP A 13 -0.61 -6.40 11.01
N ALA A 14 -0.85 -7.63 11.44
CA ALA A 14 -0.10 -8.80 10.96
C ALA A 14 -0.71 -9.48 9.72
N ASP A 15 -1.88 -9.04 9.24
CA ASP A 15 -2.62 -9.74 8.19
C ASP A 15 -2.33 -9.18 6.78
N LEU A 16 -2.46 -10.06 5.78
CA LEU A 16 -2.57 -9.63 4.39
C LEU A 16 -3.97 -9.05 4.17
N LEU A 17 -4.05 -7.77 3.82
CA LEU A 17 -5.32 -7.06 3.71
C LEU A 17 -5.90 -7.15 2.29
N TRP A 18 -5.04 -7.16 1.28
CA TRP A 18 -5.45 -7.28 -0.12
C TRP A 18 -4.30 -7.70 -1.03
N GLN A 19 -4.64 -8.42 -2.09
CA GLN A 19 -3.70 -8.80 -3.14
C GLN A 19 -4.39 -8.69 -4.50
N LEU A 20 -3.64 -8.19 -5.48
CA LEU A 20 -4.01 -8.23 -6.89
C LEU A 20 -2.86 -8.83 -7.71
N THR A 21 -3.11 -9.98 -8.30
CA THR A 21 -2.20 -10.58 -9.29
C THR A 21 -2.62 -10.16 -10.69
N GLY A 22 -1.66 -9.62 -11.41
CA GLY A 22 -1.86 -9.03 -12.72
C GLY A 22 -1.91 -10.04 -13.86
N ALA A 23 -2.35 -9.56 -15.03
CA ALA A 23 -2.49 -10.38 -16.24
C ALA A 23 -1.15 -10.81 -16.87
N ARG A 24 -0.03 -10.22 -16.44
CA ARG A 24 1.31 -10.49 -17.00
C ARG A 24 2.31 -10.77 -15.88
N ALA A 25 3.24 -11.69 -16.11
CA ALA A 25 4.32 -11.98 -15.16
C ALA A 25 5.22 -10.75 -14.94
N GLY A 26 5.58 -10.47 -13.69
CA GLY A 26 6.44 -9.37 -13.28
C GLY A 26 6.70 -9.37 -11.77
N PRO A 27 7.21 -8.24 -11.22
CA PRO A 27 7.66 -8.21 -9.84
C PRO A 27 6.49 -8.25 -8.85
N ILE A 28 6.78 -8.68 -7.63
CA ILE A 28 5.86 -8.65 -6.50
C ILE A 28 6.20 -7.42 -5.66
N LEU A 29 5.27 -6.47 -5.59
CA LEU A 29 5.36 -5.30 -4.72
C LEU A 29 4.50 -5.53 -3.48
N LEU A 30 5.13 -5.56 -2.31
CA LEU A 30 4.43 -5.59 -1.02
C LEU A 30 4.43 -4.20 -0.39
N VAL A 31 3.25 -3.74 0.01
CA VAL A 31 3.07 -2.48 0.73
C VAL A 31 2.60 -2.81 2.13
N THR A 32 3.28 -2.28 3.14
CA THR A 32 2.91 -2.46 4.55
C THR A 32 2.69 -1.11 5.22
N GLY A 33 1.78 -1.08 6.18
CA GLY A 33 1.48 0.11 6.98
C GLY A 33 0.30 -0.16 7.90
N SER A 34 -0.02 0.80 8.78
CA SER A 34 -1.13 0.63 9.71
C SER A 34 -2.43 0.28 8.97
N ALA A 35 -3.06 -0.83 9.36
CA ALA A 35 -4.23 -1.39 8.68
C ALA A 35 -5.37 -0.36 8.54
N ARG A 36 -5.55 0.50 9.56
CA ARG A 36 -6.53 1.60 9.56
C ARG A 36 -6.29 2.65 8.48
N VAL A 37 -5.05 2.85 8.06
CA VAL A 37 -4.66 3.84 7.04
C VAL A 37 -4.64 3.22 5.64
N VAL A 38 -4.15 1.98 5.52
CA VAL A 38 -4.03 1.31 4.22
C VAL A 38 -5.35 0.72 3.70
N LEU A 39 -6.33 0.39 4.57
CA LEU A 39 -7.63 -0.11 4.13
C LEU A 39 -8.40 0.87 3.22
N PRO A 40 -8.55 2.16 3.57
CA PRO A 40 -9.13 3.15 2.65
C PRO A 40 -8.38 3.27 1.32
N VAL A 41 -7.06 3.03 1.32
CA VAL A 41 -6.24 3.04 0.11
C VAL A 41 -6.53 1.82 -0.76
N VAL A 42 -6.67 0.64 -0.16
CA VAL A 42 -7.09 -0.58 -0.83
C VAL A 42 -8.43 -0.38 -1.54
N ASP A 43 -9.41 0.24 -0.87
CA ASP A 43 -10.72 0.52 -1.48
C ASP A 43 -10.60 1.43 -2.70
N ARG A 44 -9.74 2.45 -2.63
CA ARG A 44 -9.44 3.31 -3.78
C ARG A 44 -8.72 2.57 -4.92
N LEU A 45 -7.80 1.66 -4.61
CA LEU A 45 -7.10 0.87 -5.63
C LEU A 45 -8.04 -0.12 -6.33
N ARG A 46 -8.99 -0.71 -5.59
CA ARG A 46 -9.97 -1.68 -6.14
C ARG A 46 -10.89 -1.08 -7.19
N VAL A 47 -11.20 0.22 -7.09
CA VAL A 47 -12.06 0.89 -8.07
C VAL A 47 -11.32 1.35 -9.33
N LEU A 48 -10.00 1.15 -9.43
CA LEU A 48 -9.22 1.50 -10.61
C LEU A 48 -9.33 0.41 -11.68
N PRO A 49 -10.06 0.64 -12.79
CA PRO A 49 -10.25 -0.38 -13.82
C PRO A 49 -8.94 -0.72 -14.55
N SER A 50 -7.95 0.17 -14.56
CA SER A 50 -6.65 -0.06 -15.20
C SER A 50 -5.74 -1.02 -14.44
N LEU A 51 -5.96 -1.22 -13.13
CA LEU A 51 -5.07 -2.03 -12.29
C LEU A 51 -5.12 -3.51 -12.61
N VAL A 52 -6.20 -3.99 -13.24
CA VAL A 52 -6.32 -5.39 -13.70
C VAL A 52 -5.27 -5.75 -14.76
N TYR A 53 -4.72 -4.75 -15.46
CA TYR A 53 -3.67 -4.92 -16.45
C TYR A 53 -2.26 -4.79 -15.87
N LEU A 54 -2.10 -4.73 -14.54
CA LEU A 54 -0.77 -4.67 -13.95
C LEU A 54 0.05 -5.91 -14.34
N ARG A 55 1.36 -5.72 -14.39
CA ARG A 55 2.35 -6.77 -14.54
C ARG A 55 2.90 -7.10 -13.15
N GLY A 56 2.91 -8.38 -12.79
CA GLY A 56 3.35 -8.85 -11.47
C GLY A 56 2.21 -8.92 -10.46
N THR A 57 2.52 -8.76 -9.18
CA THR A 57 1.54 -8.83 -8.09
C THR A 57 1.70 -7.64 -7.16
N LEU A 58 0.59 -6.98 -6.81
CA LEU A 58 0.54 -5.96 -5.77
C LEU A 58 -0.11 -6.55 -4.52
N CYS A 59 0.61 -6.56 -3.41
CA CYS A 59 0.14 -6.98 -2.10
C CYS A 59 0.08 -5.78 -1.16
N VAL A 60 -0.97 -5.67 -0.36
CA VAL A 60 -1.11 -4.69 0.72
C VAL A 60 -1.39 -5.44 2.00
N GLY A 61 -0.48 -5.35 2.96
CA GLY A 61 -0.59 -5.94 4.28
C GLY A 61 -0.63 -4.89 5.38
N GLY A 62 -0.97 -5.32 6.58
CA GLY A 62 -0.76 -4.52 7.78
C GLY A 62 0.73 -4.27 8.05
N ARG A 63 1.05 -3.44 9.05
CA ARG A 63 2.43 -3.02 9.35
C ARG A 63 3.38 -4.19 9.60
N ASP A 64 2.89 -5.20 10.32
CA ASP A 64 3.66 -6.33 10.81
C ASP A 64 3.54 -7.55 9.88
N TYR A 65 2.82 -7.42 8.76
CA TYR A 65 2.70 -8.47 7.75
C TYR A 65 4.04 -8.69 7.03
N VAL A 66 4.45 -9.96 6.95
CA VAL A 66 5.64 -10.38 6.21
C VAL A 66 5.21 -11.35 5.10
N GLY A 67 5.58 -11.03 3.87
CA GLY A 67 5.30 -11.84 2.70
C GLY A 67 6.50 -11.87 1.76
N GLN A 68 6.51 -12.84 0.84
CA GLN A 68 7.53 -12.90 -0.21
C GLN A 68 7.24 -11.82 -1.25
N ALA A 69 8.18 -10.89 -1.42
CA ALA A 69 8.10 -9.82 -2.40
C ALA A 69 9.47 -9.55 -3.01
N ASP A 70 9.49 -9.07 -4.26
CA ASP A 70 10.71 -8.57 -4.89
C ASP A 70 11.07 -7.19 -4.35
N GLU A 71 10.04 -6.41 -3.98
CA GLU A 71 10.17 -5.08 -3.39
C GLU A 71 9.16 -4.91 -2.25
N GLN A 72 9.61 -4.31 -1.14
CA GLN A 72 8.74 -3.95 -0.01
C GLN A 72 8.77 -2.45 0.27
N LEU A 73 7.59 -1.86 0.44
CA LEU A 73 7.39 -0.45 0.75
C LEU A 73 6.62 -0.30 2.07
N SER A 74 7.32 0.16 3.12
CA SER A 74 6.70 0.45 4.42
C SER A 74 6.28 1.92 4.49
N LEU A 75 5.00 2.18 4.72
CA LEU A 75 4.39 3.52 4.66
C LEU A 75 3.79 3.95 6.02
N ASP A 76 4.58 3.83 7.07
CA ASP A 76 4.17 4.23 8.41
C ASP A 76 4.16 5.76 8.60
N GLY A 77 3.11 6.27 9.25
CA GLY A 77 2.98 7.70 9.55
C GLY A 77 2.69 8.59 8.34
N VAL A 78 2.36 8.00 7.18
CA VAL A 78 2.04 8.70 5.94
C VAL A 78 0.52 8.83 5.77
N ALA A 79 0.04 9.95 5.21
CA ALA A 79 -1.38 10.14 4.94
C ALA A 79 -1.87 9.20 3.81
N ALA A 80 -3.12 8.73 3.89
CA ALA A 80 -3.67 7.76 2.94
C ALA A 80 -3.57 8.17 1.46
N ASP A 81 -3.68 9.47 1.13
CA ASP A 81 -3.53 9.93 -0.25
C ASP A 81 -2.08 9.82 -0.75
N ASP A 82 -1.11 10.13 0.10
CA ASP A 82 0.30 9.99 -0.22
C ASP A 82 0.71 8.53 -0.33
N ILE A 83 0.12 7.65 0.50
CA ILE A 83 0.26 6.19 0.37
C ILE A 83 -0.26 5.73 -0.99
N TYR A 84 -1.50 6.11 -1.34
CA TYR A 84 -2.12 5.74 -2.61
C TYR A 84 -1.24 6.13 -3.82
N TRP A 85 -0.78 7.38 -3.87
CA TRP A 85 0.09 7.82 -4.96
C TRP A 85 1.47 7.17 -4.91
N GLY A 86 2.03 6.95 -3.72
CA GLY A 86 3.31 6.26 -3.55
C GLY A 86 3.28 4.83 -4.10
N ILE A 87 2.20 4.09 -3.86
CA ILE A 87 1.99 2.75 -4.43
C ILE A 87 1.99 2.81 -5.95
N LEU A 88 1.22 3.73 -6.54
CA LEU A 88 1.13 3.86 -7.99
C LEU A 88 2.45 4.28 -8.62
N SER A 89 3.17 5.23 -8.01
CA SER A 89 4.48 5.67 -8.47
C SER A 89 5.49 4.52 -8.41
N ARG A 90 5.54 3.77 -7.30
CA ARG A 90 6.47 2.63 -7.19
C ARG A 90 6.12 1.50 -8.17
N ALA A 91 4.84 1.20 -8.35
CA ALA A 91 4.39 0.24 -9.35
C ALA A 91 4.77 0.69 -10.77
N ALA A 92 4.71 2.00 -11.08
CA ALA A 92 5.15 2.53 -12.36
C ALA A 92 6.68 2.43 -12.55
N GLU A 93 7.46 2.77 -11.53
CA GLU A 93 8.93 2.64 -11.54
C GLU A 93 9.39 1.19 -11.75
N LEU A 94 8.70 0.23 -11.13
CA LEU A 94 8.95 -1.20 -11.31
C LEU A 94 8.45 -1.75 -12.66
N GLY A 95 7.86 -0.89 -13.52
CA GLY A 95 7.29 -1.29 -14.79
C GLY A 95 6.09 -2.24 -14.65
N MET A 96 5.41 -2.22 -13.49
CA MET A 96 4.19 -2.97 -13.25
C MET A 96 2.99 -2.32 -13.97
N ILE A 97 3.01 -1.00 -14.11
CA ILE A 97 2.03 -0.20 -14.85
C ILE A 97 2.72 0.84 -15.72
N SER A 98 2.02 1.41 -16.70
CA SER A 98 2.61 2.36 -17.67
C SER A 98 2.99 3.74 -17.11
N GLY A 99 2.54 4.11 -15.90
CA GLY A 99 2.90 5.39 -15.27
C GLY A 99 2.18 6.64 -15.81
N ARG A 100 1.30 6.53 -16.82
CA ARG A 100 0.63 7.70 -17.41
C ARG A 100 -0.33 8.37 -16.41
N GLY A 101 -0.05 9.63 -16.08
CA GLY A 101 -0.83 10.42 -15.12
C GLY A 101 -0.45 10.21 -13.66
N ILE A 102 0.67 9.53 -13.39
CA ILE A 102 1.19 9.29 -12.04
C ILE A 102 2.36 10.26 -11.79
N PRO A 103 2.35 11.04 -10.70
CA PRO A 103 3.47 11.91 -10.34
C PRO A 103 4.67 11.06 -9.88
N LEU A 104 5.73 11.01 -10.69
CA LEU A 104 6.96 10.25 -10.40
C LEU A 104 8.01 11.09 -9.68
N ASP A 105 7.85 12.41 -9.73
CA ASP A 105 8.74 13.45 -9.25
C ASP A 105 8.42 13.88 -7.81
N ARG A 106 7.50 13.18 -7.13
CA ARG A 106 7.18 13.44 -5.73
C ARG A 106 8.13 12.64 -4.84
N PRO A 107 9.13 13.27 -4.18
CA PRO A 107 9.95 12.55 -3.22
C PRO A 107 9.02 12.06 -2.11
N TRP A 108 9.02 10.75 -1.85
CA TRP A 108 8.44 10.19 -0.63
C TRP A 108 9.12 10.92 0.52
N THR A 109 8.39 11.84 1.15
CA THR A 109 8.94 12.55 2.30
C THR A 109 8.87 11.52 3.42
N GLN A 110 10.01 10.86 3.67
CA GLN A 110 10.28 10.24 4.96
C GLN A 110 9.91 11.32 5.97
N ALA A 111 8.79 11.14 6.69
CA ALA A 111 8.26 12.17 7.57
C ALA A 111 9.43 12.71 8.40
N PRO A 112 9.60 14.04 8.52
CA PRO A 112 10.71 14.58 9.29
C PRO A 112 10.56 14.02 10.70
N ILE A 113 11.49 13.15 11.10
CA ILE A 113 11.75 12.84 12.50
C ILE A 113 11.89 14.21 13.17
N HIS A 114 10.89 14.59 13.96
CA HIS A 114 10.90 15.81 14.75
C HIS A 114 12.14 15.76 15.64
N ASN A 115 13.21 16.40 15.19
CA ASN A 115 14.40 16.59 15.97
C ASN A 115 14.05 17.64 17.04
N PHE A 116 13.48 17.20 18.16
CA PHE A 116 13.32 18.04 19.34
C PHE A 116 14.71 18.29 19.95
N SER A 117 15.45 19.24 19.37
CA SER A 117 16.52 19.93 20.10
C SER A 117 15.93 21.18 20.74
N LYS A 118 15.44 21.04 21.98
CA LYS A 118 15.40 22.18 22.90
C LYS A 118 16.77 22.27 23.54
N ALA A 119 17.56 23.25 23.10
CA ALA A 119 18.66 23.77 23.88
C ALA A 119 18.10 24.37 25.18
N SER A 120 18.66 23.97 26.31
CA SER A 120 18.65 24.70 27.58
C SER A 120 19.91 24.33 28.34
#